data_AF-A0A520HC37-F1
#
_entry.id   AF-A0A520HC37-F1
#
_cell.length_a   1.000
_cell.length_b   1.000
_cell.length_c   1.000
_cell.angle_alpha   90.00
_cell.angle_beta   90.00
_cell.angle_gamma   90.00
#
_symmetry.space_group_name_H-M   'P 1'
#
loop_
_entity.id
_entity.type
_entity.pdbx_description
1 polymer ?
#
loop_
_entity_poly.entity_id
_entity_poly.type
_entity_poly.pdbx_seq_one_letter_code
_entity_poly.pdbx_strand_id
1 'polypeptide(L)' 'ARFYGLPLNEGTVTLERASVTVPARIGDVVPFHAGETLGWRVVEE' A
#
# COMPACT_ATOMS: atom_id res chain seq x y z
N ALA A 1 -6.19 -5.89 14.99
CA ALA A 1 -6.83 -5.22 16.14
C ALA A 1 -7.16 -6.20 17.29
N ARG A 2 -7.80 -7.35 17.01
CA ARG A 2 -8.26 -8.30 18.05
C ARG A 2 -7.18 -8.78 19.03
N PHE A 3 -5.97 -9.10 18.56
CA PHE A 3 -4.85 -9.49 19.44
C PHE A 3 -4.52 -8.40 20.48
N TYR A 4 -4.60 -7.13 20.08
CA TYR A 4 -4.36 -5.98 20.95
C TYR A 4 -5.65 -5.45 21.61
N GLY A 5 -6.79 -6.14 21.47
CA GLY A 5 -8.07 -5.70 22.04
C GLY A 5 -8.64 -4.41 21.44
N LEU A 6 -8.15 -3.95 20.29
CA LEU A 6 -8.61 -2.72 19.65
C LEU A 6 -9.84 -2.97 18.76
N PRO A 7 -10.72 -1.97 18.58
CA PRO A 7 -11.81 -2.03 17.60
C PRO A 7 -11.30 -2.29 16.17
N LEU A 8 -12.14 -2.95 15.37
CA LEU A 8 -11.89 -3.08 13.94
C LEU A 8 -12.31 -1.80 13.21
N ASN A 9 -11.60 -1.46 12.14
CA ASN A 9 -12.05 -0.41 11.22
C ASN A 9 -13.38 -0.84 10.58
N GLU A 10 -14.31 0.10 10.42
CA GLU A 10 -15.60 -0.13 9.74
C GLU A 10 -15.54 0.17 8.24
N GLY A 11 -14.55 0.98 7.83
CA GLY A 11 -14.32 1.31 6.42
C GLY A 11 -13.66 0.19 5.62
N THR A 12 -13.71 0.34 4.30
CA THR A 12 -13.05 -0.55 3.34
C THR A 12 -12.05 0.25 2.49
N VAL A 13 -11.09 -0.48 1.91
CA VAL A 13 -10.25 0.02 0.81
C VAL A 13 -10.39 -0.93 -0.36
N THR A 14 -10.33 -0.40 -1.59
CA THR A 14 -10.41 -1.21 -2.81
C THR A 14 -9.02 -1.29 -3.44
N LEU A 15 -8.61 -2.51 -3.77
CA LEU A 15 -7.46 -2.75 -4.62
C LEU A 15 -7.94 -3.06 -6.03
N GLU A 16 -7.27 -2.47 -7.03
CA GLU A 16 -7.47 -2.84 -8.42
C GLU A 16 -6.21 -3.48 -9.02
N ARG A 17 -6.42 -4.40 -9.96
CA ARG A 17 -5.35 -5.10 -10.66
C ARG A 17 -4.76 -4.21 -11.74
N ALA A 18 -3.95 -3.25 -11.32
CA ALA A 18 -3.26 -2.31 -12.17
C ALA A 18 -1.78 -2.19 -11.78
N SER A 19 -0.92 -1.95 -12.77
CA SER A 19 0.50 -1.77 -12.55
C SER A 19 0.79 -0.47 -11.82
N VAL A 20 1.63 -0.52 -10.78
CA VAL A 20 2.17 0.67 -10.10
C VAL A 20 3.66 0.50 -9.88
N THR A 21 4.44 1.52 -10.26
CA THR A 21 5.89 1.53 -10.04
C THR A 21 6.19 2.12 -8.67
N VAL A 22 6.95 1.38 -7.86
CA VAL A 22 7.41 1.86 -6.55
C VAL A 22 8.51 2.90 -6.77
N PRO A 23 8.41 4.11 -6.18
CA PRO A 23 9.46 5.11 -6.28
C PRO A 23 10.81 4.56 -5.81
N ALA A 24 11.89 4.92 -6.51
CA ALA A 24 13.23 4.48 -6.12
C ALA A 24 13.67 5.02 -4.75
N ARG A 25 13.07 6.15 -4.33
CA ARG A 25 13.40 6.84 -3.09
C ARG A 25 12.19 7.67 -2.61
N ILE A 26 12.01 7.73 -1.29
CA ILE A 26 11.04 8.61 -0.62
C ILE A 26 11.83 9.43 0.41
N GLY A 27 12.05 10.71 0.12
CA GLY A 27 12.97 11.54 0.91
C GLY A 27 14.38 10.94 0.91
N ASP A 28 14.89 10.59 2.09
CA ASP A 28 16.21 9.95 2.23
C ASP A 28 16.18 8.41 2.31
N VAL A 29 14.99 7.81 2.19
CA VAL A 29 14.78 6.38 2.42
C VAL A 29 14.56 5.64 1.11
N VAL A 30 15.12 4.43 1.01
CA VAL A 30 14.84 3.48 -0.08
C VAL A 30 13.72 2.54 0.38
N PRO A 31 12.53 2.58 -0.27
CA PRO A 31 11.42 1.70 0.10
C PRO A 31 11.65 0.25 -0.36
N PHE A 32 10.88 -0.68 0.20
CA PHE A 32 10.86 -2.06 -0.27
C PHE A 32 10.34 -2.12 -1.72
N HIS A 33 10.96 -2.95 -2.56
CA HIS A 33 10.71 -3.02 -4.01
C HIS A 33 10.98 -1.72 -4.79
N ALA A 34 11.87 -0.85 -4.30
CA ALA A 34 12.26 0.39 -4.98
C ALA A 34 12.60 0.17 -6.47
N GLY A 35 11.91 0.89 -7.35
CA GLY A 35 12.08 0.81 -8.81
C GLY A 35 11.39 -0.39 -9.48
N GLU A 36 10.82 -1.32 -8.71
CA GLU A 36 10.04 -2.43 -9.26
C GLU A 36 8.58 -2.02 -9.53
N THR A 37 7.89 -2.82 -10.36
CA THR A 37 6.47 -2.63 -10.66
C THR A 37 5.63 -3.73 -10.01
N LEU A 38 4.67 -3.32 -9.18
CA LEU A 38 3.71 -4.21 -8.53
C LEU A 38 2.42 -4.29 -9.37
N GLY A 39 1.72 -5.42 -9.29
CA GLY A 39 0.52 -5.70 -10.10
C GLY A 39 -0.82 -5.28 -9.49
N TRP A 40 -0.80 -4.63 -8.32
CA TRP A 40 -1.98 -4.15 -7.61
C TRP A 40 -1.71 -2.77 -7.04
N ARG A 41 -2.72 -1.90 -7.06
CA ARG A 41 -2.68 -0.58 -6.41
C ARG A 41 -3.97 -0.30 -5.66
N VAL A 42 -3.90 0.60 -4.69
CA VAL A 42 -5.09 1.17 -4.03
C VAL A 42 -5.79 2.09 -5.01
N VAL A 43 -7.11 2.03 -5.07
CA VAL A 43 -7.92 2.97 -5.86
C VAL A 43 -7.86 4.35 -5.20
N GLU A 44 -7.52 5.38 -5.97
CA GLU A 44 -7.58 6.78 -5.53
C GLU A 44 -9.02 7.31 -5.72
N GLU A 45 -9.51 8.11 -4.77
CA GLU A 45 -10.83 8.76 -4.84
C GLU A 45 -10.83 9.98 -5.77
#